data_AF-H3CMA3-F1
#
_entry.id   AF-H3CMA3-F1
#
_cell.length_a   1.000
_cell.length_b   1.000
_cell.length_c   1.000
_cell.angle_alpha   90.00
_cell.angle_beta   90.00
_cell.angle_gamma   90.00
#
_symmetry.space_group_name_H-M   'P 1'
#
loop_
_entity.id
_entity.type
_entity.pdbx_description
1 polymer ?
#
loop_
_entity_poly.entity_id
_entity_poly.type
_entity_poly.pdbx_seq_one_letter_code
_entity_poly.pdbx_strand_id
1 'polypeptide(L)'
;MAVVNEGALKKMLKQYKYRDLTVREITNVISQYKDLKPVMDAYVFNDGSSRDLMSLTGTIPISYRGNVYNIPVCLWLLDTYPFNPPICFVKPTSAMMIKTGKHIDANGKIYLPYLHEWKHPQSDLYGLIQVMIVVFGEEPPVFSRPTTQPPYQAFQAAGTPTR
;
A
#
# COMPACT_ATOMS: atom_id res chain seq x y z
N MET A 1 -10.09 -18.74 8.31
CA MET A 1 -9.47 -18.00 7.19
C MET A 1 -10.58 -17.24 6.49
N ALA A 2 -10.47 -15.93 6.28
CA ALA A 2 -11.48 -15.18 5.54
C ALA A 2 -11.39 -15.58 4.06
N VAL A 3 -12.22 -16.54 3.64
CA VAL A 3 -12.41 -16.89 2.24
C VAL A 3 -13.08 -15.69 1.61
N VAL A 4 -12.35 -14.93 0.79
CA VAL A 4 -12.98 -13.85 0.04
C VAL A 4 -13.93 -14.50 -0.96
N ASN A 5 -15.21 -14.18 -0.81
CA ASN A 5 -16.27 -14.74 -1.63
C ASN A 5 -16.18 -14.13 -3.04
N GLU A 6 -15.76 -14.93 -4.03
CA GLU A 6 -15.68 -14.49 -5.44
C GLU A 6 -17.00 -13.90 -5.95
N GLY A 7 -18.14 -14.45 -5.51
CA GLY A 7 -19.46 -13.92 -5.85
C GLY A 7 -19.70 -12.51 -5.30
N ALA A 8 -19.15 -12.19 -4.12
CA ALA A 8 -19.18 -10.84 -3.57
C ALA A 8 -18.27 -9.89 -4.38
N LEU A 9 -17.05 -10.32 -4.72
CA LEU A 9 -16.13 -9.53 -5.57
C LEU A 9 -16.76 -9.22 -6.93
N LYS A 10 -17.36 -10.21 -7.59
CA LYS A 10 -18.06 -10.03 -8.86
C LYS A 10 -19.20 -9.00 -8.76
N LYS A 11 -19.90 -8.93 -7.62
CA LYS A 11 -20.95 -7.94 -7.36
C LYS A 11 -20.39 -6.54 -7.12
N MET A 12 -19.23 -6.42 -6.48
CA MET A 12 -18.55 -5.14 -6.26
C MET A 12 -18.03 -4.57 -7.58
N LEU A 13 -17.47 -5.42 -8.43
CA LEU A 13 -16.85 -5.02 -9.71
C LEU A 13 -17.84 -4.83 -10.85
N LYS A 14 -19.14 -4.61 -10.60
CA LYS A 14 -20.17 -4.54 -11.66
C LYS A 14 -19.87 -3.54 -12.78
N GLN A 15 -19.20 -2.43 -12.46
CA GLN A 15 -18.86 -1.37 -13.41
C GLN A 15 -17.55 -1.63 -14.18
N TYR A 16 -16.80 -2.69 -13.84
CA TYR A 16 -15.54 -3.01 -14.49
C TYR A 16 -15.82 -3.68 -15.85
N LYS A 17 -15.01 -3.32 -16.86
CA LYS A 17 -15.12 -3.89 -18.20
C LYS A 17 -14.70 -5.37 -18.24
N TYR A 18 -13.65 -5.73 -17.49
CA TYR A 18 -13.06 -7.07 -17.51
C TYR A 18 -13.13 -7.74 -16.13
N ARG A 19 -14.36 -7.95 -15.66
CA ARG A 19 -14.67 -8.44 -14.31
C ARG A 19 -14.01 -9.76 -13.96
N ASP A 20 -14.16 -10.77 -14.80
CA ASP A 20 -13.66 -12.12 -14.47
C ASP A 20 -12.13 -12.15 -14.38
N LEU A 21 -11.43 -11.40 -15.25
CA LEU A 21 -9.98 -11.24 -15.18
C LEU A 21 -9.57 -10.55 -13.87
N THR A 22 -10.24 -9.44 -13.54
CA THR A 22 -9.97 -8.68 -12.31
C THR A 22 -10.19 -9.53 -11.06
N VAL A 23 -11.29 -10.30 -10.99
CA VAL A 23 -11.57 -11.20 -9.86
C VAL A 23 -10.53 -12.30 -9.75
N ARG A 24 -10.12 -12.91 -10.86
CA ARG A 24 -9.10 -13.97 -10.86
C ARG A 24 -7.79 -13.46 -10.29
N GLU A 25 -7.36 -12.28 -10.72
CA GLU A 25 -6.10 -11.69 -10.26
C GLU A 25 -6.14 -11.23 -8.80
N ILE A 26 -7.24 -10.59 -8.36
CA ILE A 26 -7.45 -10.26 -6.95
C ILE A 26 -7.37 -11.53 -6.10
N THR A 27 -8.08 -12.59 -6.52
CA THR A 27 -8.13 -13.86 -5.77
C THR A 27 -6.76 -14.52 -5.70
N ASN A 28 -5.98 -14.49 -6.80
CA ASN A 28 -4.61 -14.97 -6.81
C ASN A 28 -3.74 -14.20 -5.79
N VAL A 29 -3.76 -12.87 -5.82
CA VAL A 29 -2.95 -12.02 -4.94
C VAL A 29 -3.28 -12.23 -3.47
N ILE A 30 -4.56 -12.16 -3.09
CA ILE A 30 -4.98 -12.32 -1.68
C ILE A 30 -4.81 -13.77 -1.17
N SER A 31 -4.68 -14.73 -2.08
CA SER A 31 -4.34 -16.11 -1.71
C SER A 31 -2.90 -16.23 -1.20
N GLN A 32 -1.99 -15.37 -1.70
CA GLN A 32 -0.58 -15.33 -1.32
C GLN A 32 -0.32 -14.29 -0.22
N TYR A 33 -0.88 -13.09 -0.37
CA TYR A 33 -0.69 -11.96 0.53
C TYR A 33 -1.94 -11.73 1.39
N LYS A 34 -1.99 -12.42 2.53
CA LYS A 34 -3.20 -12.48 3.38
C LYS A 34 -3.59 -11.14 4.00
N ASP A 35 -2.65 -10.22 4.16
CA ASP A 35 -2.89 -8.90 4.73
C ASP A 35 -3.49 -7.93 3.73
N LEU A 36 -3.38 -8.19 2.41
CA LEU A 36 -4.05 -7.40 1.38
C LEU A 36 -5.53 -7.75 1.32
N LYS A 37 -6.38 -6.73 1.44
CA LYS A 37 -7.83 -6.87 1.39
C LYS A 37 -8.41 -6.06 0.22
N PRO A 38 -9.38 -6.62 -0.52
CA PRO A 38 -10.15 -5.88 -1.50
C PRO A 38 -11.11 -4.91 -0.79
N VAL A 39 -11.06 -3.64 -1.16
CA VAL A 39 -11.90 -2.57 -0.62
C VAL A 39 -12.46 -1.76 -1.77
N MET A 40 -13.78 -1.55 -1.79
CA MET A 40 -14.42 -0.60 -2.71
C MET A 40 -14.51 0.74 -2.03
N ASP A 41 -13.98 1.78 -2.66
CA ASP A 41 -13.96 3.13 -2.10
C ASP A 41 -13.87 4.18 -3.22
N ALA A 42 -14.17 5.44 -2.90
CA ALA A 42 -14.20 6.53 -3.86
C ALA A 42 -12.78 7.05 -4.15
N TYR A 43 -12.31 6.88 -5.37
CA TYR A 43 -11.04 7.43 -5.84
C TYR A 43 -11.24 8.77 -6.53
N VAL A 44 -10.59 9.81 -6.01
CA VAL A 44 -10.60 11.16 -6.58
C VAL A 44 -9.44 11.30 -7.56
N PHE A 45 -9.76 11.56 -8.82
CA PHE A 45 -8.80 11.84 -9.88
C PHE A 45 -8.29 13.28 -9.82
N ASN A 46 -7.17 13.53 -10.51
CA ASN A 46 -6.53 14.85 -10.53
C ASN A 46 -7.41 15.95 -11.16
N ASP A 47 -8.41 15.57 -11.97
CA ASP A 47 -9.40 16.49 -12.55
C ASP A 47 -10.54 16.84 -11.58
N GLY A 48 -10.50 16.32 -10.34
CA GLY A 48 -11.53 16.50 -9.32
C GLY A 48 -12.72 15.54 -9.46
N SER A 49 -12.79 14.74 -10.52
CA SER A 49 -13.81 13.70 -10.64
C SER A 49 -13.54 12.58 -9.64
N SER A 50 -14.60 11.91 -9.19
CA SER A 50 -14.50 10.75 -8.29
C SER A 50 -15.17 9.55 -8.92
N ARG A 51 -14.64 8.35 -8.69
CA ARG A 51 -15.26 7.07 -9.08
C ARG A 51 -15.05 6.04 -8.00
N ASP A 52 -16.05 5.18 -7.81
CA ASP A 52 -15.92 4.00 -6.96
C ASP A 52 -15.03 2.98 -7.65
N LEU A 53 -13.87 2.72 -7.06
CA LEU A 53 -12.89 1.77 -7.55
C LEU A 53 -12.56 0.74 -6.47
N MET A 54 -12.21 -0.46 -6.92
CA MET A 54 -11.62 -1.48 -6.08
C MET A 54 -10.14 -1.13 -5.84
N SER A 55 -9.72 -1.23 -4.58
CA SER A 55 -8.32 -1.24 -4.18
C SER A 55 -7.94 -2.54 -3.49
N LEU A 56 -6.68 -2.94 -3.61
CA LEU A 56 -6.07 -3.89 -2.68
C LEU A 56 -5.26 -3.10 -1.65
N THR A 57 -5.76 -3.07 -0.41
CA THR A 57 -5.17 -2.30 0.68
C THR A 57 -4.75 -3.22 1.81
N GLY A 58 -3.54 -3.02 2.34
CA GLY A 58 -2.98 -3.85 3.41
C GLY A 58 -1.46 -3.71 3.44
N THR A 59 -0.76 -4.75 3.85
CA THR A 59 0.70 -4.76 3.92
C THR A 59 1.34 -5.81 3.02
N ILE A 60 2.54 -5.50 2.50
CA ILE A 60 3.41 -6.46 1.82
C ILE A 60 4.72 -6.63 2.63
N PRO A 61 5.22 -7.87 2.82
CA PRO A 61 6.45 -8.12 3.54
C PRO A 61 7.66 -7.83 2.65
N ILE A 62 8.61 -7.03 3.13
CA ILE A 62 9.88 -6.73 2.45
C ILE A 62 11.04 -7.06 3.36
N SER A 63 12.16 -7.51 2.78
CA SER A 63 13.39 -7.76 3.55
C SER A 63 14.34 -6.58 3.39
N TYR A 64 14.68 -5.92 4.50
CA TYR A 64 15.63 -4.81 4.54
C TYR A 64 16.64 -5.04 5.65
N ARG A 65 17.94 -5.07 5.30
CA ARG A 65 19.05 -5.26 6.25
C ARG A 65 18.87 -6.45 7.20
N GLY A 66 18.40 -7.58 6.68
CA GLY A 66 18.20 -8.81 7.44
C GLY A 66 16.91 -8.89 8.27
N ASN A 67 16.10 -7.83 8.29
CA ASN A 67 14.80 -7.80 8.97
C ASN A 67 13.66 -7.75 7.97
N VAL A 68 12.52 -8.35 8.33
CA VAL A 68 11.29 -8.28 7.53
C VAL A 68 10.40 -7.15 8.06
N TYR A 69 9.98 -6.26 7.16
CA TYR A 69 9.09 -5.14 7.45
C TYR A 69 7.80 -5.28 6.65
N ASN A 70 6.67 -4.92 7.27
CA ASN A 70 5.36 -4.92 6.63
C ASN A 70 5.06 -3.52 6.11
N ILE A 71 5.18 -3.33 4.79
CA ILE A 71 4.99 -2.03 4.16
C ILE A 71 3.51 -1.85 3.79
N PRO A 72 2.85 -0.81 4.30
CA PRO A 72 1.44 -0.55 3.99
C PRO A 72 1.30 0.02 2.57
N VAL A 73 0.53 -0.67 1.73
CA VAL A 73 0.29 -0.31 0.33
C VAL A 73 -1.20 -0.27 0.00
N CYS A 74 -1.54 0.47 -1.05
CA CYS A 74 -2.88 0.59 -1.62
C CYS A 74 -2.77 0.59 -3.15
N LEU A 75 -3.32 -0.44 -3.78
CA LEU A 75 -3.26 -0.67 -5.23
C LEU A 75 -4.67 -0.47 -5.82
N TRP A 76 -4.94 0.70 -6.38
CA TRP A 76 -6.22 1.01 -7.02
C TRP A 76 -6.30 0.41 -8.41
N LEU A 77 -7.34 -0.37 -8.68
CA LEU A 77 -7.58 -0.99 -9.97
C LEU A 77 -8.55 -0.12 -10.76
N LEU A 78 -8.18 0.33 -11.95
CA LEU A 78 -9.12 1.06 -12.82
C LEU A 78 -10.22 0.13 -13.34
N ASP A 79 -11.36 0.69 -13.73
CA ASP A 79 -12.48 -0.02 -14.37
C ASP A 79 -12.11 -0.79 -15.66
N THR A 80 -10.93 -0.50 -16.20
CA THR A 80 -10.31 -1.06 -17.40
C THR A 80 -9.19 -2.07 -17.11
N TYR A 81 -8.91 -2.35 -15.82
CA TYR A 81 -8.01 -3.43 -15.40
C TYR A 81 -8.42 -4.77 -16.04
N PRO A 82 -7.48 -5.62 -16.53
CA PRO A 82 -6.01 -5.54 -16.41
C PRO A 82 -5.30 -4.80 -17.57
N PHE A 83 -6.02 -4.14 -18.48
CA PHE A 83 -5.38 -3.51 -19.64
C PHE A 83 -4.73 -2.15 -19.34
N ASN A 84 -5.09 -1.54 -18.21
CA ASN A 84 -4.38 -0.39 -17.64
C ASN A 84 -3.76 -0.77 -16.29
N PRO A 85 -2.56 -0.24 -15.97
CA PRO A 85 -1.90 -0.51 -14.71
C PRO A 85 -2.70 0.00 -13.51
N PRO A 86 -2.51 -0.59 -12.32
CA PRO A 86 -3.07 -0.05 -11.09
C PRO A 86 -2.37 1.25 -10.67
N ILE A 87 -3.11 2.14 -9.99
CA ILE A 87 -2.54 3.32 -9.35
C ILE A 87 -2.12 2.95 -7.93
N CYS A 88 -0.82 3.04 -7.65
CA CYS A 88 -0.25 2.46 -6.45
C CYS A 88 0.24 3.54 -5.48
N PHE A 89 -0.04 3.35 -4.20
CA PHE A 89 0.40 4.23 -3.13
C PHE A 89 0.97 3.45 -1.95
N VAL A 90 1.88 4.08 -1.23
CA VAL A 90 2.27 3.70 0.13
C VAL A 90 1.40 4.47 1.11
N LYS A 91 0.87 3.79 2.12
CA LYS A 91 -0.07 4.35 3.10
C LYS A 91 0.57 4.35 4.49
N PRO A 92 1.46 5.31 4.82
CA PRO A 92 2.14 5.33 6.12
C PRO A 92 1.12 5.35 7.27
N THR A 93 1.43 4.64 8.35
CA THR A 93 0.70 4.78 9.62
C THR A 93 1.09 6.11 10.29
N SER A 94 0.39 6.48 11.37
CA SER A 94 0.74 7.68 12.16
C SER A 94 2.18 7.66 12.69
N ALA A 95 2.73 6.46 12.92
CA ALA A 95 4.11 6.25 13.36
C ALA A 95 5.14 6.22 12.21
N MET A 96 4.73 6.44 10.97
CA MET A 96 5.59 6.39 9.79
C MET A 96 5.64 7.73 9.05
N MET A 97 6.68 7.89 8.22
CA MET A 97 6.84 8.97 7.25
C MET A 97 7.22 8.39 5.89
N ILE A 98 6.67 8.97 4.82
CA ILE A 98 7.06 8.63 3.44
C ILE A 98 8.51 9.07 3.22
N LYS A 99 9.31 8.16 2.64
CA LYS A 99 10.59 8.49 2.07
C LYS A 99 10.40 8.73 0.57
N THR A 100 10.48 9.99 0.17
CA THR A 100 10.52 10.34 -1.25
C THR A 100 11.81 9.85 -1.89
N GLY A 101 11.75 9.42 -3.15
CA GLY A 101 12.90 8.91 -3.86
C GLY A 101 12.61 8.68 -5.33
N LYS A 102 13.45 7.88 -5.98
CA LYS A 102 13.32 7.57 -7.42
C LYS A 102 11.97 6.99 -7.79
N HIS A 103 11.39 6.19 -6.89
CA HIS A 103 10.17 5.43 -7.14
C HIS A 103 8.94 5.96 -6.40
N ILE A 104 9.08 7.02 -5.59
CA ILE A 104 8.01 7.46 -4.68
C ILE A 104 8.00 8.98 -4.56
N ASP A 105 6.83 9.58 -4.78
CA ASP A 105 6.63 11.02 -4.59
C ASP A 105 6.20 11.39 -3.15
N ALA A 106 6.07 12.69 -2.89
CA ALA A 106 5.68 13.21 -1.56
C ALA A 106 4.29 12.77 -1.09
N ASN A 107 3.41 12.37 -2.01
CA ASN A 107 2.07 11.86 -1.70
C ASN A 107 2.09 10.33 -1.48
N GLY A 108 3.26 9.70 -1.59
CA GLY A 108 3.43 8.26 -1.46
C GLY A 108 3.04 7.48 -2.71
N LYS A 109 2.79 8.15 -3.85
CA LYS A 109 2.48 7.46 -5.10
C LYS A 109 3.72 6.76 -5.63
N ILE A 110 3.53 5.52 -6.08
CA ILE A 110 4.60 4.61 -6.51
C ILE A 110 4.75 4.71 -8.04
N TYR A 111 6.00 4.84 -8.49
CA TYR A 111 6.42 4.89 -9.88
C TYR A 111 7.46 3.81 -10.13
N LEU A 112 7.10 2.81 -10.93
CA LEU A 112 7.98 1.68 -11.25
C LEU A 112 8.04 1.49 -12.78
N PRO A 113 9.19 1.07 -13.33
CA PRO A 113 9.27 0.67 -14.74
C PRO A 113 8.20 -0.37 -15.10
N TYR A 114 7.93 -1.33 -14.21
CA TYR A 114 6.87 -2.32 -14.39
C TYR A 114 5.47 -1.74 -14.57
N LEU A 115 5.16 -0.61 -13.91
CA LEU A 115 3.90 0.11 -14.11
C LEU A 115 3.89 0.89 -15.43
N HIS A 116 5.04 1.45 -15.81
CA HIS A 116 5.18 2.22 -17.05
C HIS A 116 5.07 1.34 -18.30
N GLU A 117 5.66 0.15 -18.26
CA GLU A 117 5.68 -0.83 -19.35
C GLU A 117 4.54 -1.84 -19.24
N TRP A 118 3.53 -1.55 -18.41
CA TRP A 118 2.43 -2.47 -18.13
C TRP A 118 1.71 -2.92 -19.39
N LYS A 119 1.65 -4.23 -19.61
CA LYS A 119 0.98 -4.83 -20.76
C LYS A 119 0.38 -6.17 -20.40
N HIS A 120 -0.94 -6.28 -20.46
CA HIS A 120 -1.61 -7.58 -20.32
C HIS A 120 -1.37 -8.45 -21.57
N PRO A 121 -1.09 -9.77 -21.42
CA PRO A 121 -1.03 -10.57 -20.19
C PRO A 121 0.37 -10.70 -19.56
N GLN A 122 1.38 -9.99 -20.06
CA GLN A 122 2.75 -10.05 -19.53
C GLN A 122 2.89 -9.42 -18.13
N SER A 123 2.05 -8.43 -17.83
CA SER A 123 1.99 -7.74 -16.54
C SER A 123 0.74 -8.14 -15.76
N ASP A 124 0.93 -8.41 -14.47
CA ASP A 124 -0.15 -8.72 -13.53
C ASP A 124 0.16 -8.17 -12.11
N LEU A 125 -0.84 -8.20 -11.23
CA LEU A 125 -0.67 -7.68 -9.86
C LEU A 125 0.35 -8.46 -9.03
N TYR A 126 0.47 -9.77 -9.25
CA TYR A 126 1.40 -10.60 -8.49
C TYR A 126 2.85 -10.22 -8.82
N GLY A 127 3.16 -10.12 -10.11
CA GLY A 127 4.46 -9.66 -10.61
C GLY A 127 4.77 -8.24 -10.15
N LEU A 128 3.80 -7.33 -10.17
CA LEU A 128 3.97 -5.99 -9.62
C LEU A 128 4.35 -6.01 -8.14
N ILE A 129 3.68 -6.81 -7.32
CA ILE A 129 4.00 -6.92 -5.89
C ILE A 129 5.40 -7.51 -5.69
N GLN A 130 5.81 -8.51 -6.47
CA GLN A 130 7.18 -9.04 -6.42
C GLN A 130 8.22 -7.95 -6.73
N VAL A 131 7.99 -7.14 -7.76
CA VAL A 131 8.85 -5.99 -8.09
C VAL A 131 8.88 -4.98 -6.94
N MET A 132 7.73 -4.67 -6.33
CA MET A 132 7.67 -3.79 -5.15
C MET A 132 8.51 -4.34 -3.99
N ILE A 133 8.42 -5.63 -3.70
CA ILE A 133 9.17 -6.26 -2.61
C ILE A 133 10.68 -6.11 -2.81
N VAL A 134 11.17 -6.34 -4.03
CA VAL A 134 12.59 -6.19 -4.37
C VAL A 134 13.00 -4.72 -4.24
N VAL A 135 12.29 -3.81 -4.90
CA VAL A 135 12.64 -2.38 -4.91
C VAL A 135 12.59 -1.78 -3.51
N PHE A 136 11.58 -2.10 -2.71
CA PHE A 136 11.46 -1.62 -1.34
C PHE A 136 12.42 -2.31 -0.36
N GLY A 137 12.89 -3.52 -0.69
CA GLY A 137 13.96 -4.21 0.03
C GLY A 137 15.33 -3.57 -0.18
N GLU A 138 15.56 -2.90 -1.31
CA GLU A 138 16.76 -2.09 -1.56
C GLU A 138 16.60 -0.69 -0.96
N GLU A 139 15.48 -0.04 -1.25
CA GLU A 139 15.16 1.31 -0.78
C GLU A 139 13.77 1.35 -0.11
N PRO A 140 13.71 1.27 1.24
CA PRO A 140 12.45 1.30 1.96
C PRO A 140 11.65 2.58 1.70
N PRO A 141 10.34 2.47 1.44
CA PRO A 141 9.50 3.58 1.04
C PRO A 141 9.01 4.44 2.21
N VAL A 142 9.15 3.93 3.43
CA VAL A 142 8.75 4.58 4.67
C VAL A 142 9.80 4.38 5.74
N PHE A 143 9.86 5.32 6.67
CA PHE A 143 10.62 5.18 7.90
C PHE A 143 9.73 5.38 9.12
N SER A 144 10.11 4.78 10.24
CA SER A 144 9.49 5.07 11.54
C SER A 144 9.81 6.50 11.97
N ARG A 145 8.81 7.19 12.51
CA ARG A 145 9.03 8.47 13.20
C ARG A 145 9.90 8.22 14.43
N PRO A 146 10.94 9.03 14.68
CA PRO A 146 11.70 8.92 15.91
C PRO A 146 10.79 9.26 17.10
N THR A 147 10.69 8.37 18.07
CA THR A 147 10.01 8.61 19.34
C THR A 147 10.94 9.41 20.25
N THR A 148 11.10 10.71 20.00
CA THR A 148 11.78 11.59 20.96
C THR A 148 10.81 11.94 22.09
N GLN A 149 10.81 11.15 23.17
CA GLN A 149 10.37 11.67 24.46
C GLN A 149 11.46 12.61 24.98
N PRO A 150 11.19 13.91 25.22
CA PRO A 150 12.12 14.69 26.03
C PRO A 150 12.19 14.02 27.41
N PRO A 151 13.40 13.79 27.98
CA PRO A 151 13.49 13.32 29.35
C PRO A 151 12.79 14.35 30.24
N TYR A 152 11.79 13.90 30.99
CA TYR A 152 11.19 14.70 32.06
C TYR A 152 12.32 15.03 33.04
N GLN A 153 12.81 16.26 33.00
CA GLN A 153 13.65 16.78 34.09
C GLN A 153 12.72 16.89 35.29
N ALA A 154 12.80 15.92 36.21
CA ALA A 154 12.17 16.06 37.51
C ALA A 154 12.73 17.33 38.15
N PHE A 155 11.87 18.34 38.32
CA PHE A 155 12.19 19.51 39.13
C PHE A 155 12.59 18.98 40.52
N GLN A 156 13.88 19.06 40.85
CA GLN A 156 14.34 18.82 42.20
C GLN A 156 13.71 19.93 43.05
N ALA A 157 12.68 19.57 43.82
CA ALA A 157 12.16 20.43 44.85
C ALA A 157 13.32 20.79 45.79
N ALA A 158 13.74 22.05 45.75
CA ALA A 158 14.71 22.59 46.68
C ALA A 158 14.21 22.32 48.10
N GLY A 159 14.91 21.42 48.81
CA GLY A 159 14.63 21.12 50.20
C GLY A 159 14.72 22.40 51.03
N THR A 160 13.63 22.74 51.69
CA THR A 160 13.64 23.58 52.90
C THR A 160 13.11 22.70 54.05
N PRO A 161 13.33 23.03 55.33
CA PRO A 161 14.42 23.75 56.01
C PRO A 161 14.95 22.90 57.21
N THR A 162 15.95 23.36 57.99
CA THR A 162 15.84 23.47 59.48
C THR A 162 17.16 23.85 60.19
N ARG A 163 17.00 24.86 61.08
CA ARG A 163 17.74 25.27 62.29
C ARG A 163 19.18 25.78 62.22
#